data_AF-A0A8H7LE61-F1
#
_entry.id   AF-A0A8H7LE61-F1
#
_cell.length_a   1.000
_cell.length_b   1.000
_cell.length_c   1.000
_cell.angle_alpha   90.00
_cell.angle_beta   90.00
_cell.angle_gamma   90.00
#
_symmetry.space_group_name_H-M   'P 1'
#
loop_
_entity.id
_entity.type
_entity.pdbx_description
1 polymer ?
#
loop_
_entity_poly.entity_id
_entity_poly.type
_entity_poly.pdbx_seq_one_letter_code
_entity_poly.pdbx_strand_id
1 'polypeptide(L)'
;MATNIRFIDNGFHGIVPRWDVFYNFTLLRIISFSMDYLDSKNKDKLLSEEDINLGLASPIKLEALTMPSDLDDRRRLDAPIPMVDYSFSNFVAYLSYAPLFIGGPVITFNDYLYQSNYHQAPSTKDFKRIMVYGVRLMFCVLVMEFLLHFMAWHRSFNKWVLRYIYIPMGGAGAGTGGYISRIVNSLLVFSFVAIWHDIELKLLMWGWLVVLFLLPEIFATAYFKKYNKKPWYRHLCAVGAVINIWMMMIANLYGFCLGNDGTAALLRALVSTSSGLTYFVLSSCALFVGAQVMFEMREAEKRRGVDVKC
;
A
#
# COMPACT_ATOMS: atom_id res chain seq x y z
N MET A 1 -31.71 -19.98 22.33
CA MET A 1 -31.02 -20.87 21.38
C MET A 1 -30.26 -19.97 20.41
N ALA A 2 -28.95 -19.76 20.42
CA ALA A 2 -27.81 -20.42 21.06
C ALA A 2 -26.80 -19.35 21.56
N THR A 3 -26.54 -19.31 22.87
CA THR A 3 -25.59 -18.38 23.51
C THR A 3 -24.20 -18.99 23.74
N ASN A 4 -24.00 -20.26 23.40
CA ASN A 4 -22.80 -21.05 23.74
C ASN A 4 -21.65 -20.98 22.71
N ILE A 5 -21.76 -20.17 21.65
CA ILE A 5 -20.73 -20.09 20.58
C ILE A 5 -20.02 -18.73 20.52
N ARG A 6 -20.35 -17.79 21.44
CA ARG A 6 -19.76 -16.43 21.48
C ARG A 6 -18.23 -16.40 21.62
N PHE A 7 -17.61 -17.48 22.09
CA PHE A 7 -16.15 -17.58 22.17
C PHE A 7 -15.49 -17.67 20.77
N ILE A 8 -16.16 -18.30 19.80
CA ILE A 8 -15.66 -18.43 18.42
C ILE A 8 -15.69 -17.05 17.73
N ASP A 9 -16.75 -16.27 17.94
CA ASP A 9 -16.88 -14.92 17.37
C ASP A 9 -15.85 -13.91 17.92
N ASN A 10 -15.26 -14.19 19.09
CA ASN A 10 -14.25 -13.33 19.73
C ASN A 10 -12.82 -13.93 19.67
N GLY A 11 -12.64 -15.07 19.00
CA GLY A 11 -11.37 -15.78 18.88
C GLY A 11 -10.40 -15.13 17.88
N PHE A 12 -9.18 -15.64 17.80
CA PHE A 12 -8.20 -15.21 16.81
C PHE A 12 -8.69 -15.57 15.40
N HIS A 13 -9.05 -14.56 14.60
CA HIS A 13 -9.63 -14.72 13.25
C HIS A 13 -8.60 -15.16 12.18
N GLY A 14 -7.41 -15.59 12.60
CA GLY A 14 -6.31 -15.95 11.70
C GLY A 14 -5.58 -14.74 11.12
N ILE A 15 -4.56 -15.01 10.30
CA ILE A 15 -3.78 -14.00 9.55
C ILE A 15 -4.67 -13.25 8.54
N VAL A 16 -5.73 -13.91 8.05
CA VAL A 16 -6.69 -13.33 7.11
C VAL A 16 -8.09 -13.33 7.74
N PRO A 17 -8.64 -12.17 8.10
CA PRO A 17 -9.93 -12.07 8.79
C PRO A 17 -11.12 -12.67 8.04
N ARG A 18 -11.00 -12.82 6.72
CA ARG A 18 -12.05 -13.31 5.80
C ARG A 18 -11.69 -14.66 5.18
N TRP A 19 -11.21 -15.58 6.00
CA TRP A 19 -10.77 -16.93 5.59
C TRP A 19 -11.93 -17.79 5.04
N ASP A 20 -13.15 -17.51 5.48
CA ASP A 20 -14.40 -18.15 5.08
C ASP A 20 -14.65 -18.08 3.57
N VAL A 21 -14.29 -16.96 2.94
CA VAL A 21 -14.42 -16.78 1.48
C VAL A 21 -13.48 -17.72 0.73
N PHE A 22 -12.23 -17.80 1.16
CA PHE A 22 -11.24 -18.71 0.55
C PHE A 22 -11.62 -20.17 0.77
N TYR A 23 -12.15 -20.50 1.95
CA TYR A 23 -12.65 -21.83 2.26
C TYR A 23 -13.78 -22.24 1.33
N ASN A 24 -14.79 -21.38 1.13
CA ASN A 24 -15.92 -21.67 0.24
C ASN A 24 -15.47 -21.91 -1.20
N PHE A 25 -14.59 -21.07 -1.75
CA PHE A 25 -14.05 -21.28 -3.10
C PHE A 25 -13.21 -22.55 -3.22
N THR A 26 -12.41 -22.86 -2.20
CA THR A 26 -11.60 -24.08 -2.18
C THR A 26 -12.48 -25.32 -2.11
N LEU A 27 -13.53 -25.29 -1.28
CA LEU A 27 -14.47 -26.41 -1.13
C LEU A 27 -15.18 -26.71 -2.45
N LEU A 28 -15.70 -25.69 -3.13
CA LEU A 28 -16.37 -25.86 -4.44
C LEU A 28 -15.44 -26.51 -5.47
N ARG A 29 -14.15 -26.17 -5.46
CA ARG A 29 -13.14 -26.73 -6.36
C ARG A 29 -12.81 -28.18 -6.01
N ILE A 30 -12.72 -28.52 -4.72
CA ILE A 30 -12.55 -29.92 -4.28
C ILE A 30 -13.72 -30.77 -4.75
N ILE A 31 -14.94 -30.24 -4.61
CA ILE A 31 -16.17 -30.92 -5.08
C ILE A 31 -16.12 -31.07 -6.61
N SER A 32 -15.78 -30.02 -7.35
CA SER A 32 -15.68 -30.07 -8.82
C SER A 32 -14.69 -31.14 -9.28
N PHE A 33 -13.47 -31.18 -8.72
CA PHE A 33 -12.50 -32.22 -9.04
C PHE A 33 -13.03 -33.63 -8.77
N SER A 34 -13.69 -33.81 -7.61
CA SER A 34 -14.21 -35.12 -7.20
C SER A 34 -15.32 -35.60 -8.13
N MET A 35 -16.22 -34.69 -8.52
CA MET A 35 -17.31 -34.99 -9.46
C MET A 35 -16.78 -35.32 -10.85
N ASP A 36 -15.88 -34.49 -11.38
CA ASP A 36 -15.28 -34.67 -12.71
C ASP A 36 -14.50 -36.00 -12.78
N TYR A 37 -13.77 -36.36 -11.72
CA TYR A 37 -13.06 -37.63 -11.61
C TYR A 37 -14.00 -38.84 -11.60
N LEU A 38 -15.09 -38.79 -10.81
CA LEU A 38 -16.06 -39.88 -10.74
C LEU A 38 -16.81 -40.07 -12.06
N ASP A 39 -17.19 -38.98 -12.72
CA ASP A 39 -17.84 -39.01 -14.03
C ASP A 39 -16.92 -39.63 -15.08
N SER A 40 -15.66 -39.17 -15.15
CA SER A 40 -14.65 -39.73 -16.05
C SER A 40 -14.40 -41.22 -15.79
N LYS A 41 -14.33 -41.64 -14.51
CA LYS A 41 -14.16 -43.05 -14.15
C LYS A 41 -15.36 -43.92 -14.55
N ASN A 42 -16.57 -43.40 -14.43
CA ASN A 42 -17.78 -44.12 -14.84
C ASN A 42 -17.84 -44.28 -16.35
N LYS A 43 -17.48 -43.24 -17.11
CA LYS A 43 -17.37 -43.29 -18.59
C LYS A 43 -16.31 -44.29 -19.04
N ASP A 44 -15.13 -44.29 -18.42
CA ASP A 44 -14.04 -45.24 -18.68
C ASP A 44 -14.50 -46.69 -18.49
N LYS A 45 -15.25 -46.96 -17.41
CA LYS A 45 -15.83 -48.27 -17.15
C LYS A 45 -16.87 -48.70 -18.20
N LEU A 46 -17.78 -47.80 -18.59
CA LEU A 46 -18.81 -48.07 -19.61
C LEU A 46 -18.20 -48.38 -20.97
N LEU A 47 -17.21 -47.58 -21.39
CA LEU A 47 -16.49 -47.78 -22.65
C LEU A 47 -15.73 -49.10 -22.64
N SER A 48 -15.06 -49.44 -21.53
CA SER A 48 -14.38 -50.72 -21.39
C SER A 48 -15.33 -51.94 -21.48
N GLU A 49 -16.57 -51.83 -20.99
CA GLU A 49 -17.57 -52.90 -21.10
C GLU A 49 -18.11 -53.02 -22.53
N GLU A 50 -18.29 -51.90 -23.24
CA GLU A 50 -18.74 -51.87 -24.63
C GLU A 50 -17.66 -52.40 -25.60
N ASP A 51 -16.40 -52.06 -25.39
CA ASP A 51 -15.26 -52.55 -26.17
C ASP A 51 -15.09 -54.07 -26.10
N ILE A 52 -15.27 -54.64 -24.89
CA ILE A 52 -15.23 -56.09 -24.67
C ILE A 52 -16.32 -56.79 -25.50
N ASN A 53 -17.48 -56.15 -25.66
CA ASN A 53 -18.60 -56.70 -26.43
C ASN A 53 -18.42 -56.55 -27.95
N LEU A 54 -17.67 -55.54 -28.41
CA LEU A 54 -17.44 -55.25 -29.84
C LEU A 54 -16.10 -55.75 -30.39
N GLY A 55 -15.18 -56.20 -29.54
CA GLY A 55 -13.85 -56.70 -29.95
C GLY A 55 -12.92 -55.62 -30.53
N LEU A 56 -13.19 -54.34 -30.24
CA LEU A 56 -12.33 -53.21 -30.64
C LEU A 56 -11.29 -52.89 -29.55
N ALA A 57 -10.17 -52.30 -29.94
CA ALA A 57 -9.19 -51.73 -29.03
C ALA A 57 -9.67 -50.37 -28.48
N SER A 58 -9.24 -50.03 -27.26
CA SER A 58 -9.86 -48.99 -26.42
C SER A 58 -9.98 -47.58 -27.05
N PRO A 59 -11.16 -46.93 -27.01
CA PRO A 59 -11.49 -45.67 -27.66
C PRO A 59 -10.93 -44.44 -26.92
N ILE A 60 -10.59 -44.58 -25.64
CA ILE A 60 -10.19 -43.48 -24.75
C ILE A 60 -8.84 -42.88 -25.16
N LYS A 61 -7.96 -43.70 -25.73
CA LYS A 61 -6.69 -43.23 -26.31
C LYS A 61 -6.90 -42.48 -27.62
N LEU A 62 -7.98 -42.79 -28.36
CA LEU A 62 -8.30 -42.18 -29.65
C LEU A 62 -9.01 -40.84 -29.47
N GLU A 63 -9.95 -40.75 -28.52
CA GLU A 63 -10.70 -39.51 -28.24
C GLU A 63 -9.82 -38.41 -27.63
N ALA A 64 -8.88 -38.80 -26.76
CA ALA A 64 -7.82 -37.90 -26.25
C ALA A 64 -6.84 -37.40 -27.33
N LEU A 65 -6.66 -38.17 -28.41
CA LEU A 65 -5.83 -37.80 -29.57
C LEU A 65 -6.58 -36.93 -30.59
N THR A 66 -7.91 -36.90 -30.53
CA THR A 66 -8.80 -36.09 -31.40
C THR A 66 -9.55 -35.02 -30.62
N MET A 67 -8.91 -34.41 -29.61
CA MET A 67 -9.50 -33.25 -28.92
C MET A 67 -9.75 -32.12 -29.92
N PRO A 68 -10.99 -31.64 -30.08
CA PRO A 68 -11.26 -30.49 -30.94
C PRO A 68 -10.46 -29.29 -30.45
N SER A 69 -9.74 -28.64 -31.37
CA SER A 69 -8.86 -27.50 -31.05
C SER A 69 -9.62 -26.26 -30.58
N ASP A 70 -10.95 -26.23 -30.74
CA ASP A 70 -11.79 -25.06 -30.48
C ASP A 70 -13.18 -25.50 -29.91
N LEU A 71 -13.18 -25.97 -28.66
CA LEU A 71 -14.41 -26.26 -27.94
C LEU A 71 -15.08 -24.95 -27.49
N ASP A 72 -16.37 -24.81 -27.77
CA ASP A 72 -17.21 -23.73 -27.25
C ASP A 72 -17.20 -23.71 -25.70
N ASP A 73 -17.38 -22.53 -25.10
CA ASP A 73 -17.23 -22.31 -23.65
C ASP A 73 -18.08 -23.27 -22.80
N ARG A 74 -19.27 -23.62 -23.28
CA ARG A 74 -20.15 -24.59 -22.61
C ARG A 74 -19.64 -26.02 -22.74
N ARG A 75 -19.04 -26.38 -23.88
CA ARG A 75 -18.55 -27.74 -24.16
C ARG A 75 -17.22 -28.02 -23.46
N ARG A 76 -16.49 -26.98 -23.06
CA ARG A 76 -15.26 -27.08 -22.27
C ARG A 76 -15.50 -27.60 -20.85
N LEU A 77 -16.70 -27.40 -20.30
CA LEU A 77 -17.07 -27.91 -18.98
C LEU A 77 -16.99 -29.45 -18.92
N ASP A 78 -17.36 -30.10 -20.02
CA ASP A 78 -17.37 -31.56 -20.18
C ASP A 78 -16.22 -32.05 -21.08
N ALA A 79 -15.10 -31.30 -21.13
CA ALA A 79 -13.96 -31.66 -21.97
C ALA A 79 -13.47 -33.08 -21.62
N PRO A 80 -13.33 -33.99 -22.60
CA PRO A 80 -12.90 -35.36 -22.34
C PRO A 80 -11.41 -35.37 -21.99
N ILE A 81 -11.11 -35.49 -20.70
CA ILE A 81 -9.75 -35.50 -20.18
C ILE A 81 -9.33 -36.93 -19.85
N PRO A 82 -8.11 -37.36 -20.25
CA PRO A 82 -7.59 -38.67 -19.89
C PRO A 82 -7.51 -38.88 -18.37
N MET A 83 -7.80 -40.09 -17.91
CA MET A 83 -7.71 -40.46 -16.48
C MET A 83 -6.34 -40.22 -15.85
N VAL A 84 -5.27 -40.21 -16.66
CA VAL A 84 -3.90 -39.94 -16.22
C VAL A 84 -3.73 -38.51 -15.68
N ASP A 85 -4.51 -37.55 -16.17
CA ASP A 85 -4.38 -36.15 -15.78
C ASP A 85 -5.16 -35.80 -14.52
N TYR A 86 -6.02 -36.69 -14.00
CA TYR A 86 -6.62 -36.58 -12.68
C TYR A 86 -5.59 -36.98 -11.59
N SER A 87 -4.46 -36.28 -11.59
CA SER A 87 -3.34 -36.50 -10.68
C SER A 87 -3.39 -35.55 -9.48
N PHE A 88 -2.74 -35.95 -8.38
CA PHE A 88 -2.61 -35.09 -7.20
C PHE A 88 -1.92 -33.75 -7.51
N SER A 89 -0.96 -33.75 -8.44
CA SER A 89 -0.26 -32.53 -8.87
C SER A 89 -1.22 -31.54 -9.53
N ASN A 90 -2.03 -32.02 -10.48
CA ASN A 90 -3.02 -31.18 -11.16
C ASN A 90 -4.13 -30.73 -10.21
N PHE A 91 -4.51 -31.56 -9.24
CA PHE A 91 -5.42 -31.17 -8.17
C PHE A 91 -4.88 -29.99 -7.34
N VAL A 92 -3.63 -30.07 -6.86
CA VAL A 92 -3.02 -28.99 -6.08
C VAL A 92 -2.83 -27.72 -6.91
N ALA A 93 -2.41 -27.85 -8.17
CA ALA A 93 -2.32 -26.71 -9.10
C ALA A 93 -3.69 -26.06 -9.33
N TYR A 94 -4.72 -26.88 -9.53
CA TYR A 94 -6.10 -26.40 -9.66
C TYR A 94 -6.62 -25.78 -8.38
N LEU A 95 -6.21 -26.14 -7.15
CA LEU A 95 -6.64 -25.44 -5.93
C LEU A 95 -5.87 -24.14 -5.68
N SER A 96 -4.57 -24.14 -5.96
CA SER A 96 -3.66 -23.03 -5.63
C SER A 96 -3.60 -21.94 -6.70
N TYR A 97 -4.27 -22.11 -7.83
CA TYR A 97 -4.27 -21.12 -8.90
C TYR A 97 -4.85 -19.77 -8.42
N ALA A 98 -3.96 -18.77 -8.29
CA ALA A 98 -4.20 -17.54 -7.53
C ALA A 98 -5.38 -16.69 -8.02
N PRO A 99 -5.60 -16.48 -9.34
CA PRO A 99 -6.76 -15.74 -9.82
C PRO A 99 -8.09 -16.34 -9.36
N LEU A 100 -8.19 -17.67 -9.34
CA LEU A 100 -9.37 -18.41 -8.92
C LEU A 100 -9.47 -18.57 -7.39
N PHE A 101 -8.35 -18.47 -6.67
CA PHE A 101 -8.28 -18.62 -5.22
C PHE A 101 -8.75 -17.35 -4.48
N ILE A 102 -8.45 -16.15 -5.01
CA ILE A 102 -8.67 -14.88 -4.30
C ILE A 102 -10.04 -14.25 -4.62
N GLY A 103 -10.64 -14.57 -5.77
CA GLY A 103 -11.96 -14.06 -6.15
C GLY A 103 -12.33 -14.17 -7.63
N GLY A 104 -11.73 -15.10 -8.37
CA GLY A 104 -12.05 -15.36 -9.77
C GLY A 104 -13.33 -16.18 -9.94
N PRO A 105 -13.88 -16.24 -11.18
CA PRO A 105 -15.06 -17.07 -11.46
C PRO A 105 -14.75 -18.54 -11.19
N VAL A 106 -15.64 -19.27 -10.52
CA VAL A 106 -15.44 -20.69 -10.27
C VAL A 106 -15.59 -21.45 -11.59
N ILE A 107 -14.49 -22.04 -12.07
CA ILE A 107 -14.47 -22.91 -13.25
C ILE A 107 -14.30 -24.37 -12.83
N THR A 108 -14.76 -25.32 -13.64
CA THR A 108 -14.61 -26.76 -13.36
C THR A 108 -13.16 -27.21 -13.50
N PHE A 109 -12.82 -28.39 -12.97
CA PHE A 109 -11.47 -28.94 -13.12
C PHE A 109 -11.18 -29.24 -14.58
N ASN A 110 -12.17 -29.77 -15.31
CA ASN A 110 -12.02 -30.08 -16.72
C ASN A 110 -11.70 -28.83 -17.56
N ASP A 111 -12.43 -27.74 -17.35
CA ASP A 111 -12.20 -26.49 -18.06
C ASP A 111 -10.83 -25.86 -17.72
N TYR A 112 -10.43 -25.92 -16.45
CA TYR A 112 -9.11 -25.47 -16.01
C TYR A 112 -7.98 -26.23 -16.70
N LEU A 113 -8.08 -27.56 -16.74
CA LEU A 113 -7.03 -28.41 -17.28
C LEU A 113 -6.94 -28.30 -18.81
N TYR A 114 -8.10 -28.19 -19.46
CA TYR A 114 -8.18 -27.92 -20.90
C TYR A 114 -7.45 -26.61 -21.25
N GLN A 115 -7.73 -25.50 -20.55
CA GLN A 115 -7.05 -24.21 -20.83
C GLN A 115 -5.56 -24.20 -20.46
N SER A 116 -5.19 -24.89 -19.38
CA SER A 116 -3.81 -24.85 -18.86
C SER A 116 -2.86 -25.75 -19.63
N ASN A 117 -3.30 -26.92 -20.11
CA ASN A 117 -2.42 -27.92 -20.72
C ASN A 117 -2.73 -28.18 -22.21
N TYR A 118 -3.98 -28.07 -22.65
CA TYR A 118 -4.40 -28.47 -24.00
C TYR A 118 -4.60 -27.27 -24.95
N HIS A 119 -5.23 -26.20 -24.49
CA HIS A 119 -5.51 -24.98 -25.25
C HIS A 119 -4.95 -23.74 -24.55
N GLN A 120 -3.62 -23.68 -24.46
CA GLN A 120 -2.92 -22.51 -23.92
C GLN A 120 -2.96 -21.32 -24.90
N ALA A 121 -3.34 -20.15 -24.40
CA ALA A 121 -3.31 -18.91 -25.17
C ALA A 121 -1.90 -18.62 -25.75
N PRO A 122 -1.79 -18.03 -26.95
CA PRO A 122 -0.47 -17.72 -27.55
C PRO A 122 0.39 -16.82 -26.65
N SER A 123 -0.23 -15.98 -25.83
CA SER A 123 0.43 -15.08 -24.88
C SER A 123 1.10 -15.79 -23.71
N THR A 124 0.64 -16.98 -23.31
CA THR A 124 1.22 -17.75 -22.19
C THR A 124 2.38 -18.63 -22.62
N LYS A 125 2.56 -18.86 -23.92
CA LYS A 125 3.70 -19.61 -24.47
C LYS A 125 4.95 -18.74 -24.69
N ASP A 126 4.77 -17.42 -24.79
CA ASP A 126 5.88 -16.48 -25.00
C ASP A 126 6.60 -16.15 -23.67
N PHE A 127 7.63 -16.93 -23.36
CA PHE A 127 8.46 -16.73 -22.18
C PHE A 127 9.10 -15.33 -22.12
N LYS A 128 9.47 -14.74 -23.28
CA LYS A 128 10.06 -13.40 -23.31
C LYS A 128 9.05 -12.37 -22.83
N ARG A 129 7.80 -12.47 -23.30
CA ARG A 129 6.72 -11.60 -22.85
C ARG A 129 6.44 -11.76 -21.36
N ILE A 130 6.34 -13.00 -20.86
CA ILE A 130 6.14 -13.28 -19.43
C ILE A 130 7.25 -12.64 -18.60
N MET A 131 8.50 -12.81 -19.02
CA MET A 131 9.65 -12.25 -18.30
C MET A 131 9.61 -10.71 -18.29
N VAL A 132 9.28 -10.06 -19.40
CA VAL A 132 9.14 -8.59 -19.45
C VAL A 132 8.05 -8.10 -18.50
N TYR A 133 6.89 -8.76 -18.44
CA TYR A 133 5.85 -8.42 -17.47
C TYR A 133 6.29 -8.67 -16.02
N GLY A 134 7.02 -9.75 -15.77
CA GLY A 134 7.59 -10.07 -14.46
C GLY A 134 8.58 -8.99 -13.98
N VAL A 135 9.50 -8.57 -14.85
CA VAL A 135 10.43 -7.47 -14.55
C VAL A 135 9.67 -6.17 -14.27
N ARG A 136 8.64 -5.86 -15.07
CA ARG A 136 7.81 -4.66 -14.86
C ARG A 136 7.08 -4.69 -13.52
N LEU A 137 6.50 -5.83 -13.15
CA LEU A 137 5.84 -6.01 -11.85
C LEU A 137 6.82 -5.81 -10.70
N MET A 138 7.99 -6.46 -10.76
CA MET A 138 9.04 -6.31 -9.75
C MET A 138 9.49 -4.86 -9.61
N PHE A 139 9.70 -4.17 -10.74
CA PHE A 139 10.03 -2.75 -10.73
C PHE A 139 8.94 -1.90 -10.06
N CYS A 140 7.67 -2.10 -10.40
CA CYS A 140 6.56 -1.37 -9.78
C CYS A 140 6.48 -1.61 -8.26
N VAL A 141 6.64 -2.86 -7.81
CA VAL A 141 6.63 -3.21 -6.37
C VAL A 141 7.79 -2.53 -5.65
N LEU A 142 9.00 -2.60 -6.22
CA LEU A 142 10.19 -1.97 -5.63
C LEU A 142 10.06 -0.44 -5.57
N VAL A 143 9.54 0.19 -6.63
CA VAL A 143 9.29 1.65 -6.63
C VAL A 143 8.23 2.03 -5.60
N MET A 144 7.16 1.25 -5.47
CA MET A 144 6.13 1.48 -4.47
C MET A 144 6.71 1.45 -3.06
N GLU A 145 7.50 0.42 -2.74
CA GLU A 145 8.13 0.31 -1.42
C GLU A 145 9.19 1.38 -1.17
N PHE A 146 9.99 1.70 -2.19
CA PHE A 146 10.95 2.79 -2.12
C PHE A 146 10.25 4.12 -1.81
N LEU A 147 9.17 4.45 -2.53
CA LEU A 147 8.41 5.68 -2.28
C LEU A 147 7.75 5.68 -0.90
N LEU A 148 7.20 4.54 -0.46
CA LEU A 148 6.58 4.43 0.85
C LEU A 148 7.60 4.66 1.97
N HIS A 149 8.80 4.09 1.82
CA HIS A 149 9.87 4.17 2.81
C HIS A 149 10.52 5.55 2.86
N PHE A 150 10.90 6.11 1.69
CA PHE A 150 11.71 7.33 1.63
C PHE A 150 10.88 8.62 1.55
N MET A 151 9.70 8.59 0.92
CA MET A 151 8.88 9.80 0.75
C MET A 151 7.75 9.92 1.77
N ALA A 152 7.28 8.81 2.34
CA ALA A 152 6.18 8.77 3.31
C ALA A 152 6.61 8.35 4.71
N TRP A 153 7.83 8.72 5.12
CA TRP A 153 8.34 8.48 6.47
C TRP A 153 7.34 8.94 7.54
N HIS A 154 6.97 8.03 8.44
CA HIS A 154 6.02 8.27 9.54
C HIS A 154 4.65 8.84 9.14
N ARG A 155 4.20 8.75 7.88
CA ARG A 155 2.88 9.27 7.47
C ARG A 155 1.72 8.62 8.23
N SER A 156 1.79 7.30 8.43
CA SER A 156 0.81 6.54 9.22
C SER A 156 0.85 6.95 10.70
N PHE A 157 2.05 7.07 11.26
CA PHE A 157 2.27 7.50 12.64
C PHE A 157 1.78 8.94 12.89
N ASN A 158 2.10 9.89 12.02
CA ASN A 158 1.63 11.27 12.11
C ASN A 158 0.09 11.33 12.05
N LYS A 159 -0.55 10.58 11.16
CA LYS A 159 -2.03 10.48 11.12
C LYS A 159 -2.61 9.90 12.42
N TRP A 160 -1.96 8.91 13.02
CA TRP A 160 -2.37 8.33 14.30
C TRP A 160 -2.26 9.36 15.42
N VAL A 161 -1.12 10.03 15.55
CA VAL A 161 -0.87 11.09 16.53
C VAL A 161 -1.88 12.22 16.38
N LEU A 162 -2.16 12.66 15.15
CA LEU A 162 -3.15 13.70 14.89
C LEU A 162 -4.54 13.26 15.35
N ARG A 163 -4.98 12.05 14.99
CA ARG A 163 -6.34 11.57 15.29
C ARG A 163 -6.57 11.26 16.77
N TYR A 164 -5.60 10.69 17.46
CA TYR A 164 -5.77 10.18 18.82
C TYR A 164 -5.22 11.10 19.91
N ILE A 165 -4.29 11.99 19.58
CA ILE A 165 -3.71 12.93 20.54
C ILE A 165 -4.15 14.36 20.18
N TYR A 166 -3.76 14.86 19.00
CA TYR A 166 -3.91 16.29 18.68
C TYR A 166 -5.37 16.76 18.56
N ILE A 167 -6.23 16.03 17.84
CA ILE A 167 -7.64 16.40 17.60
C ILE A 167 -8.48 16.36 18.89
N PRO A 168 -8.46 15.28 19.70
CA PRO A 168 -9.21 15.23 20.97
C PRO A 168 -8.85 16.33 21.96
N MET A 169 -7.60 16.81 21.94
CA MET A 169 -7.15 17.93 22.78
C MET A 169 -7.55 19.31 22.25
N GLY A 170 -8.42 19.39 21.23
CA GLY A 170 -8.95 20.65 20.71
C GLY A 170 -8.16 21.27 19.56
N GLY A 171 -7.22 20.54 18.95
CA GLY A 171 -6.41 21.02 17.82
C GLY A 171 -7.18 21.26 16.53
N ALA A 172 -8.39 20.70 16.39
CA ALA A 172 -9.24 20.82 15.19
C ALA A 172 -10.22 22.01 15.19
N GLY A 173 -10.13 22.92 16.17
CA GLY A 173 -10.96 24.12 16.23
C GLY A 173 -12.27 24.00 17.01
N ALA A 174 -12.40 23.00 17.89
CA ALA A 174 -13.59 22.79 18.72
C ALA A 174 -13.53 23.44 20.13
N GLY A 175 -12.46 24.20 20.46
CA GLY A 175 -12.25 24.78 21.79
C GLY A 175 -11.91 26.27 21.80
N THR A 176 -12.31 26.95 22.87
CA THR A 176 -12.17 28.40 23.18
C THR A 176 -10.74 28.94 23.31
N GLY A 177 -9.70 28.12 23.09
CA GLY A 177 -8.29 28.47 23.33
C GLY A 177 -7.41 28.69 22.09
N GLY A 178 -7.99 28.71 20.88
CA GLY A 178 -7.36 29.17 19.62
C GLY A 178 -5.86 28.87 19.43
N TYR A 179 -5.00 29.83 19.76
CA TYR A 179 -3.54 29.74 19.61
C TYR A 179 -2.84 29.03 20.77
N ILE A 180 -3.33 29.20 22.01
CA ILE A 180 -2.73 28.60 23.22
C ILE A 180 -2.93 27.09 23.20
N SER A 181 -4.14 26.63 22.84
CA SER A 181 -4.43 25.20 22.69
C SER A 181 -3.54 24.56 21.62
N ARG A 182 -3.23 25.26 20.52
CA ARG A 182 -2.30 24.76 19.49
C ARG A 182 -0.90 24.55 20.06
N ILE A 183 -0.38 25.50 20.84
CA ILE A 183 0.96 25.41 21.45
C ILE A 183 1.00 24.25 22.46
N VAL A 184 0.02 24.16 23.36
CA VAL A 184 -0.06 23.09 24.36
C VAL A 184 -0.18 21.72 23.69
N ASN A 185 -1.02 21.60 22.66
CA ASN A 185 -1.20 20.34 21.94
C ASN A 185 0.07 19.93 21.19
N SER A 186 0.78 20.89 20.58
CA SER A 186 2.08 20.63 19.98
C SER A 186 3.12 20.18 21.02
N LEU A 187 3.21 20.84 22.18
CA LEU A 187 4.11 20.41 23.26
C LEU A 187 3.83 18.98 23.71
N LEU A 188 2.56 18.62 23.92
CA LEU A 188 2.17 17.28 24.33
C LEU A 188 2.47 16.24 23.25
N VAL A 189 2.16 16.54 21.99
CA VAL A 189 2.48 15.66 20.86
C VAL A 189 3.98 15.41 20.76
N PHE A 190 4.80 16.47 20.76
CA PHE A 190 6.25 16.31 20.64
C PHE A 190 6.87 15.64 21.87
N SER A 191 6.32 15.86 23.07
CA SER A 191 6.74 15.15 24.29
C SER A 191 6.42 13.65 24.20
N PHE A 192 5.21 13.30 23.73
CA PHE A 192 4.85 11.90 23.50
C PHE A 192 5.75 11.25 22.45
N VAL A 193 6.00 11.93 21.33
CA VAL A 193 6.88 11.42 20.27
C VAL A 193 8.30 11.21 20.79
N ALA A 194 8.84 12.15 21.58
CA ALA A 194 10.16 12.00 22.20
C ALA A 194 10.20 10.76 23.11
N ILE A 195 9.27 10.66 24.08
CA ILE A 195 9.19 9.53 25.02
C ILE A 195 8.98 8.19 24.30
N TRP A 196 8.19 8.18 23.22
CA TRP A 196 7.94 6.99 22.41
C TRP A 196 9.21 6.48 21.71
N HIS A 197 10.09 7.38 21.29
CA HIS A 197 11.34 7.03 20.63
C HIS A 197 12.42 6.60 21.63
N ASP A 198 12.68 7.41 22.67
CA ASP A 198 13.62 7.11 23.75
C ASP A 198 13.41 8.06 24.95
N ILE A 199 13.81 7.65 26.15
CA ILE A 199 13.74 8.46 27.38
C ILE A 199 14.96 9.39 27.52
N GLU A 200 15.90 9.38 26.57
CA GLU A 200 17.03 10.31 26.58
C GLU A 200 16.55 11.77 26.56
N LEU A 201 16.95 12.54 27.59
CA LEU A 201 16.55 13.94 27.77
C LEU A 201 16.89 14.84 26.55
N LYS A 202 17.86 14.42 25.73
CA LYS A 202 18.22 15.13 24.49
C LYS A 202 17.09 15.15 23.47
N LEU A 203 16.37 14.03 23.27
CA LEU A 203 15.24 13.96 22.35
C LEU A 203 14.06 14.80 22.85
N LEU A 204 13.84 14.83 24.16
CA LEU A 204 12.80 15.66 24.77
C LEU A 204 13.10 17.15 24.59
N MET A 205 14.34 17.57 24.88
CA MET A 205 14.81 18.95 24.66
C MET A 205 14.70 19.37 23.19
N TRP A 206 15.04 18.48 22.26
CA TRP A 206 14.86 18.71 20.83
C TRP A 206 13.37 18.94 20.48
N GLY A 207 12.47 18.08 20.97
CA GLY A 207 11.03 18.22 20.72
C GLY A 207 10.47 19.54 21.24
N TRP A 208 10.93 20.02 22.40
CA TRP A 208 10.52 21.32 22.94
C TRP A 208 11.11 22.50 22.18
N LEU A 209 12.36 22.39 21.72
CA LEU A 209 13.01 23.39 20.89
C LEU A 209 12.29 23.53 19.53
N VAL A 210 11.83 22.43 18.95
CA VAL A 210 10.98 22.45 17.75
C VAL A 210 9.68 23.23 18.00
N VAL A 211 9.02 23.02 19.13
CA VAL A 211 7.80 23.78 19.46
C VAL A 211 8.09 25.27 19.69
N LEU A 212 9.23 25.59 20.31
CA LEU A 212 9.68 26.97 20.48
C LEU A 212 9.89 27.66 19.13
N PHE A 213 10.48 26.99 18.14
CA PHE A 213 10.67 27.52 16.79
C PHE A 213 9.38 27.67 15.98
N LEU A 214 8.30 27.00 16.36
CA LEU A 214 6.98 27.21 15.76
C LEU A 214 6.29 28.48 16.29
N LEU A 215 6.68 29.03 17.45
CA LEU A 215 6.03 30.19 18.04
C LEU A 215 6.10 31.45 17.15
N PRO A 216 7.27 31.86 16.61
CA PRO A 216 7.35 33.02 15.73
C PRO A 216 6.43 32.92 14.52
N GLU A 217 6.28 31.72 13.93
CA GLU A 217 5.36 31.49 12.81
C GLU A 217 3.90 31.72 13.23
N ILE A 218 3.50 31.17 14.39
CA ILE A 218 2.13 31.31 14.89
C ILE A 218 1.81 32.79 15.18
N PHE A 219 2.72 33.52 15.83
CA PHE A 219 2.54 34.94 16.11
C PHE A 219 2.53 35.80 14.84
N ALA A 220 3.46 35.57 13.92
CA ALA A 220 3.51 36.29 12.64
C ALA A 220 2.24 36.03 11.82
N THR A 221 1.76 34.78 11.79
CA THR A 221 0.51 34.43 11.11
C THR A 221 -0.67 35.13 11.78
N ALA A 222 -0.76 35.12 13.11
CA ALA A 222 -1.82 35.81 13.84
C ALA A 222 -1.86 37.31 13.55
N TYR A 223 -0.69 37.96 13.49
CA TYR A 223 -0.57 39.40 13.24
C TYR A 223 -0.88 39.76 11.78
N PHE A 224 -0.29 39.04 10.81
CA PHE A 224 -0.41 39.38 9.39
C PHE A 224 -1.65 38.79 8.70
N LYS A 225 -2.45 37.94 9.37
CA LYS A 225 -3.70 37.36 8.82
C LYS A 225 -4.66 38.40 8.25
N LYS A 226 -4.65 39.64 8.77
CA LYS A 226 -5.46 40.77 8.29
C LYS A 226 -5.18 41.11 6.81
N TYR A 227 -3.97 40.84 6.32
CA TYR A 227 -3.52 41.20 4.97
C TYR A 227 -3.64 40.06 3.94
N ASN A 228 -4.34 38.97 4.28
CA ASN A 228 -4.42 37.76 3.46
C ASN A 228 -4.92 37.98 2.01
N LYS A 229 -5.66 39.07 1.75
CA LYS A 229 -6.16 39.40 0.41
C LYS A 229 -5.16 40.14 -0.48
N LYS A 230 -3.99 40.54 0.03
CA LYS A 230 -3.00 41.31 -0.73
C LYS A 230 -2.02 40.36 -1.45
N PRO A 231 -1.61 40.66 -2.70
CA PRO A 231 -0.74 39.77 -3.48
C PRO A 231 0.66 39.60 -2.85
N TRP A 232 1.17 40.62 -2.17
CA TRP A 232 2.47 40.56 -1.47
C TRP A 232 2.45 39.63 -0.24
N TYR A 233 1.27 39.35 0.34
CA TYR A 233 1.15 38.52 1.53
C TYR A 233 1.67 37.10 1.29
N ARG A 234 1.45 36.56 0.08
CA ARG A 234 1.97 35.25 -0.32
C ARG A 234 3.48 35.19 -0.33
N HIS A 235 4.16 36.26 -0.75
CA HIS A 235 5.62 36.34 -0.71
C HIS A 235 6.13 36.46 0.72
N LEU A 236 5.46 37.24 1.57
CA LEU A 236 5.79 37.33 2.99
C LEU A 236 5.67 35.95 3.68
N CYS A 237 4.60 35.21 3.44
CA CYS A 237 4.42 33.86 3.96
C CYS A 237 5.50 32.90 3.48
N ALA A 238 5.95 33.02 2.23
CA ALA A 238 7.02 32.17 1.70
C ALA A 238 8.38 32.51 2.34
N VAL A 239 8.69 33.79 2.58
CA VAL A 239 9.88 34.18 3.36
C VAL A 239 9.80 33.61 4.77
N GLY A 240 8.64 33.71 5.43
CA GLY A 240 8.42 33.12 6.75
C GLY A 240 8.60 31.59 6.75
N ALA A 241 8.11 30.91 5.72
CA ALA A 241 8.27 29.47 5.55
C ALA A 241 9.75 29.08 5.38
N VAL A 242 10.53 29.83 4.58
CA VAL A 242 11.97 29.60 4.43
C VAL A 242 12.70 29.74 5.77
N ILE A 243 12.38 30.78 6.55
CA ILE A 243 12.96 30.97 7.88
C ILE A 243 12.60 29.79 8.79
N ASN A 244 11.34 29.35 8.80
CA ASN A 244 10.93 28.21 9.62
C ASN A 244 11.61 26.90 9.20
N ILE A 245 11.75 26.64 7.89
CA ILE A 245 12.49 25.48 7.37
C ILE A 245 13.94 25.51 7.85
N TRP A 246 14.63 26.66 7.75
CA TRP A 246 15.99 26.79 8.25
C TRP A 246 16.09 26.55 9.76
N MET A 247 15.18 27.11 10.55
CA MET A 247 15.13 26.86 12.00
C MET A 247 14.96 25.37 12.31
N MET A 248 14.05 24.69 11.60
CA MET A 248 13.80 23.25 11.76
C MET A 248 15.02 22.41 11.35
N MET A 249 15.69 22.77 10.25
CA MET A 249 16.93 22.10 9.83
C MET A 249 18.01 22.24 10.89
N ILE A 250 18.23 23.45 11.43
CA ILE A 250 19.22 23.70 12.48
C ILE A 250 18.87 22.91 13.76
N ALA A 251 17.59 22.89 14.16
CA ALA A 251 17.12 22.09 15.29
C ALA A 251 17.45 20.60 15.11
N ASN A 252 17.20 20.04 13.93
CA ASN A 252 17.48 18.64 13.61
C ASN A 252 18.99 18.34 13.57
N LEU A 253 19.79 19.23 12.99
CA LEU A 253 21.26 19.09 12.99
C LEU A 253 21.82 19.11 14.41
N TYR A 254 21.33 20.03 15.25
CA TYR A 254 21.73 20.15 16.65
C TYR A 254 21.32 18.90 17.45
N GLY A 255 20.09 18.43 17.28
CA GLY A 255 19.52 17.32 18.05
C GLY A 255 20.10 15.94 17.69
N PHE A 256 20.39 15.67 16.41
CA PHE A 256 20.72 14.32 15.95
C PHE A 256 22.14 14.14 15.38
N CYS A 257 22.80 15.20 14.89
CA CYS A 257 24.03 15.03 14.11
C CYS A 257 25.28 15.66 14.74
N LEU A 258 25.24 16.95 15.06
CA LEU A 258 26.45 17.76 15.28
C LEU A 258 26.62 18.26 16.72
N GLY A 259 25.56 18.25 17.54
CA GLY A 259 25.58 18.85 18.87
C GLY A 259 25.90 20.36 18.86
N ASN A 260 26.32 20.91 20.00
CA ASN A 260 26.55 22.35 20.15
C ASN A 260 27.72 22.87 19.31
N ASP A 261 28.89 22.24 19.44
CA ASP A 261 30.12 22.76 18.86
C ASP A 261 30.13 22.61 17.33
N GLY A 262 29.61 21.50 16.81
CA GLY A 262 29.49 21.25 15.38
C GLY A 262 28.44 22.16 14.72
N THR A 263 27.30 22.41 15.37
CA THR A 263 26.28 23.33 14.84
C THR A 263 26.81 24.77 14.81
N ALA A 264 27.51 25.21 15.85
CA ALA A 264 28.11 26.54 15.90
C ALA A 264 29.21 26.72 14.82
N ALA A 265 30.03 25.69 14.61
CA ALA A 265 31.04 25.70 13.54
C ALA A 265 30.39 25.77 12.15
N LEU A 266 29.33 25.01 11.90
CA LEU A 266 28.59 25.02 10.64
C LEU A 266 27.93 26.39 10.39
N LEU A 267 27.27 26.98 11.38
CA LEU A 267 26.68 28.32 11.26
C LEU A 267 27.73 29.39 10.98
N ARG A 268 28.88 29.33 11.66
CA ARG A 268 30.00 30.23 11.36
C ARG A 268 30.49 30.04 9.93
N ALA A 269 30.74 28.80 9.50
CA ALA A 269 31.20 28.52 8.14
C ALA A 269 30.20 28.99 7.07
N LEU A 270 28.90 28.85 7.34
CA LEU A 270 27.81 29.28 6.45
C LEU A 270 27.80 30.79 6.23
N VAL A 271 28.09 31.58 7.27
CA VAL A 271 28.05 33.05 7.21
C VAL A 271 29.42 33.66 6.86
N SER A 272 30.52 33.07 7.33
CA SER A 272 31.86 33.65 7.19
C SER A 272 32.56 33.28 5.88
N THR A 273 32.16 32.19 5.22
CA THR A 273 32.79 31.72 3.98
C THR A 273 32.01 32.18 2.76
N SER A 274 32.67 32.70 1.73
CA SER A 274 32.00 33.12 0.48
C SER A 274 31.22 31.99 -0.19
N SER A 275 31.76 30.75 -0.15
CA SER A 275 31.06 29.55 -0.62
C SER A 275 29.83 29.21 0.24
N GLY A 276 29.92 29.40 1.55
CA GLY A 276 28.83 29.18 2.50
C GLY A 276 27.68 30.17 2.27
N LEU A 277 27.99 31.45 2.08
CA LEU A 277 27.00 32.48 1.79
C LEU A 277 26.32 32.22 0.45
N THR A 278 27.09 31.83 -0.58
CA THR A 278 26.55 31.46 -1.89
C THR A 278 25.59 30.28 -1.77
N TYR A 279 25.97 29.23 -1.03
CA TYR A 279 25.10 28.09 -0.76
C TYR A 279 23.83 28.49 0.00
N PHE A 280 23.94 29.33 1.03
CA PHE A 280 22.81 29.79 1.82
C PHE A 280 21.80 30.57 0.97
N VAL A 281 22.27 31.49 0.13
CA VAL A 281 21.42 32.30 -0.76
C VAL A 281 20.74 31.41 -1.80
N LEU A 282 21.50 30.55 -2.49
CA LEU A 282 20.95 29.66 -3.51
C LEU A 282 19.92 28.68 -2.92
N SER A 283 20.22 28.09 -1.77
CA SER A 283 19.32 27.19 -1.06
C SER A 283 18.06 27.92 -0.60
N SER A 284 18.19 29.13 -0.07
CA SER A 284 17.04 29.95 0.35
C SER A 284 16.15 30.35 -0.83
N CYS A 285 16.74 30.68 -1.98
CA CYS A 285 15.98 30.89 -3.22
C CYS A 285 15.24 29.64 -3.67
N ALA A 286 15.90 28.47 -3.64
CA ALA A 286 15.27 27.20 -4.00
C ALA A 286 14.12 26.83 -3.05
N LEU A 287 14.31 26.99 -1.74
CA LEU A 287 13.26 26.78 -0.73
C LEU A 287 12.11 27.77 -0.91
N PHE A 288 12.39 29.02 -1.25
CA PHE A 288 11.37 30.02 -1.54
C PHE A 288 10.51 29.61 -2.75
N VAL A 289 11.14 29.20 -3.85
CA VAL A 289 10.43 28.69 -5.04
C VAL A 289 9.59 27.45 -4.67
N GLY A 290 10.15 26.52 -3.90
CA GLY A 290 9.44 25.35 -3.41
C GLY A 290 8.20 25.72 -2.58
N ALA A 291 8.33 26.63 -1.62
CA ALA A 291 7.23 27.14 -0.82
C ALA A 291 6.14 27.81 -1.69
N GLN A 292 6.54 28.59 -2.70
CA GLN A 292 5.60 29.20 -3.64
C GLN A 292 4.81 28.16 -4.46
N VAL A 293 5.46 27.09 -4.90
CA VAL A 293 4.81 25.97 -5.59
C VAL A 293 3.84 25.25 -4.67
N MET A 294 4.23 24.98 -3.42
CA MET A 294 3.34 24.33 -2.44
C MET A 294 2.10 25.16 -2.14
N PHE A 295 2.23 26.49 -2.01
CA PHE A 295 1.08 27.38 -1.86
C PHE A 295 0.17 27.36 -3.10
N GLU A 296 0.73 27.38 -4.32
CA GLU A 296 -0.07 27.27 -5.55
C GLU A 296 -0.82 25.95 -5.64
N MET A 297 -0.15 24.84 -5.32
CA MET A 297 -0.77 23.51 -5.30
C MET A 297 -1.96 23.50 -4.33
N ARG A 298 -1.81 24.13 -3.17
CA ARG A 298 -2.87 24.20 -2.17
C ARG A 298 -4.05 25.08 -2.60
N GLU A 299 -3.78 26.20 -3.24
CA GLU A 299 -4.80 27.04 -3.85
C GLU A 299 -5.50 26.30 -5.01
N ALA A 300 -4.75 25.53 -5.81
CA ALA A 300 -5.30 24.71 -6.89
C ALA A 300 -6.23 23.59 -6.37
N GLU A 301 -5.86 22.91 -5.29
CA GLU A 301 -6.72 21.95 -4.59
C GLU A 301 -8.03 22.59 -4.12
N LYS A 302 -7.93 23.78 -3.52
CA LYS A 302 -9.10 24.55 -3.07
C LYS A 302 -10.01 24.95 -4.23
N ARG A 303 -9.45 25.36 -5.38
CA ARG A 303 -10.21 25.65 -6.60
C ARG A 303 -10.94 24.41 -7.15
N ARG A 304 -10.42 23.21 -6.88
CA ARG A 304 -11.03 21.91 -7.25
C ARG A 304 -11.99 21.38 -6.17
N GLY A 305 -12.23 22.13 -5.09
CA GLY A 305 -13.12 21.71 -4.00
C GLY A 305 -12.54 20.64 -3.07
N VAL A 306 -11.24 20.36 -3.15
CA VAL A 306 -10.56 19.38 -2.29
C VAL A 306 -9.98 20.11 -1.08
N ASP A 307 -10.64 19.98 0.09
CA ASP A 307 -10.14 20.53 1.37
C ASP A 307 -9.54 19.41 2.22
N VAL A 308 -8.25 19.15 2.04
CA VAL A 308 -7.53 18.15 2.85
C VAL A 308 -7.16 18.77 4.19
N LYS A 309 -8.07 18.86 5.16
CA LYS A 309 -7.70 19.32 6.51
C LYS A 309 -6.70 18.33 7.12
N CYS A 310 -5.41 18.65 7.02
CA CYS A 310 -4.33 17.98 7.74
C CYS A 310 -4.34 18.46 9.19
#